data_AF-A0A059X5F4-F1
#
_entry.id   AF-A0A059X5F4-F1
#
_cell.length_a   1.000
_cell.length_b   1.000
_cell.length_c   1.000
_cell.angle_alpha   90.00
_cell.angle_beta   90.00
_cell.angle_gamma   90.00
#
_symmetry.space_group_name_H-M   'P 1'
#
loop_
_entity.id
_entity.type
_entity.pdbx_description
1 polymer ?
#
loop_
_entity_poly.entity_id
_entity_poly.type
_entity_poly.pdbx_seq_one_letter_code
_entity_poly.pdbx_strand_id
1 'polypeptide(L)'
;MLSRSLPSYIDIAQSFYGQACDLCQEGPSVNLLRLINLWGGALAECLLDYDSPETAAETCLIEIGNTIDADIWMAPSLRSAAASEQDTELGRTLARLYLGDGLEWSLNARNALTEVGRGIRHLAGADDACDALMAESLRTAIRYELGAHGICDRAIDVKIAGQRWTIADCILALSALAGSHQARLMSDAGIANHASLEKALDDLMRVMMEEAIRHGVPEDVGLLHGIPANDTAMSINGELIRSMEPLALTVLEELHVLDRTTQAIALAKAAGRMVAVAAAGESPDIEHVVARPLALCAMMGAFRAVV
;
A
#
# COMPACT_ATOMS: atom_id res chain seq x y z
N MET A 1 5.95 -36.63 -3.64
CA MET A 1 6.02 -35.20 -4.01
C MET A 1 5.94 -35.12 -5.52
N LEU A 2 4.79 -34.73 -6.07
CA LEU A 2 4.69 -34.44 -7.50
C LEU A 2 5.45 -33.13 -7.73
N SER A 3 6.55 -33.19 -8.48
CA SER A 3 7.21 -32.02 -9.02
C SER A 3 6.18 -31.25 -9.84
N ARG A 4 5.75 -30.08 -9.36
CA ARG A 4 4.98 -29.14 -10.18
C ARG A 4 5.96 -28.59 -11.21
N SER A 5 5.73 -28.92 -12.47
CA SER A 5 6.46 -28.29 -13.57
C SER A 5 6.21 -26.79 -13.56
N LEU A 6 7.27 -26.00 -13.81
CA LEU A 6 7.16 -24.55 -13.98
C LEU A 6 6.15 -24.26 -15.11
N PRO A 7 5.08 -23.47 -14.87
CA PRO A 7 4.15 -23.07 -15.92
C PRO A 7 4.87 -22.29 -17.03
N SER A 8 4.38 -22.34 -18.27
CA SER A 8 4.90 -21.44 -19.31
C SER A 8 4.57 -19.99 -18.95
N TYR A 9 5.49 -19.04 -19.22
CA TYR A 9 5.22 -17.62 -19.02
C TYR A 9 3.98 -17.16 -19.82
N ILE A 10 3.71 -17.79 -20.97
CA ILE A 10 2.53 -17.49 -21.80
C ILE A 10 1.24 -17.85 -21.06
N ASP A 11 1.22 -19.00 -20.37
CA ASP A 11 0.04 -19.46 -19.63
C ASP A 11 -0.23 -18.53 -18.44
N ILE A 12 0.83 -18.10 -17.75
CA ILE A 12 0.74 -17.10 -16.66
C ILE A 12 0.19 -15.79 -17.20
N ALA A 13 0.73 -15.28 -18.31
CA ALA A 13 0.31 -14.01 -18.90
C ALA A 13 -1.17 -14.04 -19.31
N GLN A 14 -1.61 -15.12 -19.97
CA GLN A 14 -3.01 -15.28 -20.38
C GLN A 14 -3.95 -15.42 -19.18
N SER A 15 -3.59 -16.24 -18.19
CA SER A 15 -4.37 -16.42 -16.97
C SER A 15 -4.50 -15.13 -16.18
N PHE A 16 -3.38 -14.42 -15.96
CA PHE A 16 -3.35 -13.15 -15.26
C PHE A 16 -4.21 -12.12 -15.99
N TYR A 17 -4.00 -11.93 -17.29
CA TYR A 17 -4.73 -10.94 -18.07
C TYR A 17 -6.23 -11.19 -18.09
N GLY A 18 -6.66 -12.46 -18.22
CA GLY A 18 -8.07 -12.84 -18.16
C GLY A 18 -8.71 -12.45 -16.82
N GLN A 19 -8.08 -12.86 -15.70
CA GLN A 19 -8.58 -12.53 -14.36
C GLN A 19 -8.56 -11.03 -14.07
N ALA A 20 -7.51 -10.32 -14.48
CA ALA A 20 -7.41 -8.87 -14.33
C ALA A 20 -8.49 -8.14 -15.13
N CYS A 21 -8.78 -8.57 -16.36
CA CYS A 21 -9.89 -8.03 -17.15
C CYS A 21 -11.24 -8.25 -16.48
N ASP A 22 -11.50 -9.44 -15.92
CA ASP A 22 -12.74 -9.75 -15.20
C ASP A 22 -12.93 -8.84 -13.97
N LEU A 23 -11.87 -8.60 -13.20
CA LEU A 23 -11.90 -7.69 -12.04
C LEU A 23 -12.10 -6.22 -12.43
N CYS A 24 -11.68 -5.85 -13.65
CA CYS A 24 -11.76 -4.50 -14.20
C CYS A 24 -13.00 -4.25 -15.05
N GLN A 25 -13.91 -5.21 -15.21
CA GLN A 25 -15.10 -5.04 -16.02
C GLN A 25 -16.03 -3.96 -15.44
N GLU A 26 -16.41 -3.01 -16.29
CA GLU A 26 -17.43 -1.99 -16.05
C GLU A 26 -18.45 -2.06 -17.18
N GLY A 27 -19.43 -2.96 -17.02
CA GLY A 27 -20.38 -3.27 -18.08
C GLY A 27 -19.69 -3.97 -19.27
N PRO A 28 -19.85 -3.47 -20.51
CA PRO A 28 -19.24 -4.08 -21.70
C PRO A 28 -17.76 -3.68 -21.90
N SER A 29 -17.21 -2.77 -21.09
CA SER A 29 -15.86 -2.22 -21.23
C SER A 29 -14.97 -2.57 -20.04
N VAL A 30 -13.66 -2.59 -20.27
CA VAL A 30 -12.65 -2.75 -19.22
C VAL A 30 -12.17 -1.38 -18.77
N ASN A 31 -12.15 -1.13 -17.46
CA ASN A 31 -11.55 0.07 -16.90
C ASN A 31 -10.02 -0.02 -17.00
N LEU A 32 -9.46 0.71 -17.97
CA LEU A 32 -8.02 0.68 -18.26
C LEU A 32 -7.17 1.17 -17.08
N LEU A 33 -7.62 2.18 -16.33
CA LEU A 33 -6.86 2.69 -15.18
C LEU A 33 -6.79 1.67 -14.05
N ARG A 34 -7.89 0.96 -13.78
CA ARG A 34 -7.90 -0.18 -12.84
C ARG A 34 -6.94 -1.25 -13.28
N LEU A 35 -6.97 -1.60 -14.56
CA LEU A 35 -6.10 -2.62 -15.13
C LEU A 35 -4.62 -2.24 -15.02
N ILE A 36 -4.28 -0.97 -15.24
CA ILE A 36 -2.92 -0.45 -15.05
C ILE A 36 -2.49 -0.56 -13.59
N ASN A 37 -3.34 -0.16 -12.62
CA ASN A 37 -3.03 -0.27 -11.19
C ASN A 37 -2.83 -1.72 -10.73
N LEU A 38 -3.73 -2.61 -11.15
CA LEU A 38 -3.63 -4.05 -10.91
C LEU A 38 -2.34 -4.64 -11.48
N TRP A 39 -2.00 -4.28 -12.71
CA TRP A 39 -0.75 -4.71 -13.34
C TRP A 39 0.48 -4.16 -12.62
N GLY A 40 0.48 -2.87 -12.25
CA GLY A 40 1.57 -2.22 -11.52
C GLY A 40 1.84 -2.90 -10.18
N GLY A 41 0.79 -3.18 -9.41
CA GLY A 41 0.90 -3.98 -8.18
C GLY A 41 1.42 -5.39 -8.42
N ALA A 42 0.86 -6.10 -9.41
CA ALA A 42 1.29 -7.45 -9.72
C ALA A 42 2.78 -7.54 -10.09
N LEU A 43 3.24 -6.63 -10.93
CA LEU A 43 4.64 -6.57 -11.33
C LEU A 43 5.52 -6.15 -10.16
N ALA A 44 5.10 -5.17 -9.35
CA ALA A 44 5.82 -4.78 -8.13
C ALA A 44 6.07 -5.99 -7.22
N GLU A 45 5.07 -6.84 -6.98
CA GLU A 45 5.22 -8.04 -6.14
C GLU A 45 6.35 -8.96 -6.62
N CYS A 46 6.56 -9.08 -7.93
CA CYS A 46 7.62 -9.90 -8.50
C CYS A 46 9.01 -9.26 -8.41
N LEU A 47 9.07 -7.95 -8.14
CA LEU A 47 10.30 -7.16 -8.11
C LEU A 47 10.80 -6.89 -6.68
N LEU A 48 9.97 -7.09 -5.66
CA LEU A 48 10.35 -6.81 -4.26
C LEU A 48 11.49 -7.70 -3.74
N ASP A 49 11.71 -8.88 -4.33
CA ASP A 49 12.81 -9.79 -3.97
C ASP A 49 14.17 -9.36 -4.55
N TYR A 50 14.21 -8.33 -5.38
CA TYR A 50 15.46 -7.84 -5.97
C TYR A 50 16.20 -6.92 -4.99
N ASP A 51 17.54 -6.89 -5.08
CA ASP A 51 18.37 -5.98 -4.26
C ASP A 51 18.00 -4.49 -4.43
N SER A 52 17.55 -4.11 -5.63
CA SER A 52 17.03 -2.77 -5.94
C SER A 52 15.74 -2.89 -6.75
N PRO A 53 14.57 -2.97 -6.07
CA PRO A 53 13.27 -3.10 -6.74
C PRO A 53 12.97 -1.94 -7.68
N GLU A 54 13.36 -0.71 -7.32
CA GLU A 54 13.17 0.48 -8.15
C GLU A 54 13.96 0.38 -9.46
N THR A 55 15.24 0.01 -9.41
CA THR A 55 16.06 -0.18 -10.63
C THR A 55 15.50 -1.31 -11.52
N ALA A 56 15.03 -2.39 -10.89
CA ALA A 56 14.41 -3.50 -11.62
C ALA A 56 13.10 -3.08 -12.31
N ALA A 57 12.32 -2.21 -11.67
CA ALA A 57 11.10 -1.64 -12.24
C ALA A 57 11.39 -0.77 -13.48
N GLU A 58 12.37 0.12 -13.40
CA GLU A 58 12.79 0.92 -14.56
C GLU A 58 13.20 0.05 -15.74
N THR A 59 13.94 -1.02 -15.47
CA THR A 59 14.35 -1.99 -16.50
C THR A 59 13.12 -2.66 -17.14
N CYS A 60 12.12 -3.04 -16.34
CA CYS A 60 10.88 -3.62 -16.87
C CYS A 60 10.08 -2.62 -17.73
N LEU A 61 9.99 -1.35 -17.31
CA LEU A 61 9.31 -0.31 -18.08
C LEU A 61 9.99 -0.10 -19.45
N ILE A 62 11.33 -0.04 -19.47
CA ILE A 62 12.10 0.03 -20.72
C ILE A 62 11.83 -1.19 -21.60
N GLU A 63 11.79 -2.40 -21.04
CA GLU A 63 11.47 -3.63 -21.77
C GLU A 63 10.04 -3.64 -22.34
N ILE A 64 9.10 -2.92 -21.73
CA ILE A 64 7.73 -2.73 -22.23
C ILE A 64 7.69 -1.71 -23.39
N GLY A 65 8.77 -0.97 -23.58
CA GLY A 65 8.85 0.15 -24.53
C GLY A 65 8.34 1.46 -23.93
N ASN A 66 8.19 1.53 -22.61
CA ASN A 66 7.89 2.76 -21.90
C ASN A 66 9.22 3.48 -21.60
N THR A 67 9.42 4.60 -22.29
CA THR A 67 10.63 5.42 -22.16
C THR A 67 10.33 6.79 -21.57
N ILE A 68 9.16 6.96 -20.94
CA ILE A 68 8.80 8.22 -20.31
C ILE A 68 9.64 8.45 -19.07
N ASP A 69 10.24 9.63 -19.05
CA ASP A 69 10.79 10.21 -17.85
C ASP A 69 9.63 10.78 -17.02
N ALA A 70 9.27 10.13 -15.92
CA ALA A 70 8.19 10.61 -15.08
C ALA A 70 8.58 11.80 -14.20
N ASP A 71 9.87 12.11 -14.07
CA ASP A 71 10.26 13.36 -13.41
C ASP A 71 9.83 14.57 -14.26
N ILE A 72 9.64 14.37 -15.57
CA ILE A 72 9.19 15.39 -16.52
C ILE A 72 7.66 15.36 -16.67
N TRP A 73 7.04 14.19 -16.56
CA TRP A 73 5.61 14.02 -16.78
C TRP A 73 4.88 13.55 -15.52
N MET A 74 4.11 14.46 -14.92
CA MET A 74 3.18 14.11 -13.85
C MET A 74 1.90 13.49 -14.44
N ALA A 75 1.69 12.21 -14.18
CA ALA A 75 0.42 11.57 -14.51
C ALA A 75 -0.73 12.28 -13.76
N PRO A 76 -1.84 12.60 -14.44
CA PRO A 76 -2.99 13.18 -13.75
C PRO A 76 -3.50 12.21 -12.68
N SER A 77 -3.83 12.73 -11.49
CA SER A 77 -4.51 11.95 -10.44
C SER A 77 -5.95 11.69 -10.87
N LEU A 78 -6.15 10.60 -11.61
CA LEU A 78 -7.45 10.19 -12.13
C LEU A 78 -8.31 9.48 -11.09
N ARG A 79 -7.71 9.05 -9.96
CA ARG A 79 -8.38 8.38 -8.83
C ARG A 79 -7.71 8.74 -7.50
N SER A 80 -8.47 8.60 -6.41
CA SER A 80 -7.93 8.80 -5.06
C SER A 80 -6.84 7.78 -4.75
N ALA A 81 -5.80 8.20 -4.01
CA ALA A 81 -4.68 7.33 -3.67
C ALA A 81 -5.11 6.01 -3.00
N ALA A 82 -6.10 6.05 -2.10
CA ALA A 82 -6.66 4.86 -1.46
C ALA A 82 -7.37 3.90 -2.42
N ALA A 83 -7.98 4.42 -3.50
CA ALA A 83 -8.64 3.59 -4.50
C ALA A 83 -7.61 2.96 -5.45
N SER A 84 -6.58 3.72 -5.84
CA SER A 84 -5.46 3.20 -6.61
C SER A 84 -4.72 2.11 -5.82
N GLU A 85 -4.47 2.34 -4.53
CA GLU A 85 -3.81 1.37 -3.66
C GLU A 85 -4.61 0.07 -3.52
N GLN A 86 -5.93 0.15 -3.43
CA GLN A 86 -6.77 -1.05 -3.39
C GLN A 86 -6.62 -1.92 -4.65
N ASP A 87 -6.58 -1.30 -5.84
CA ASP A 87 -6.34 -2.04 -7.08
C ASP A 87 -4.90 -2.59 -7.13
N THR A 88 -3.92 -1.82 -6.66
CA THR A 88 -2.52 -2.26 -6.53
C THR A 88 -2.40 -3.50 -5.65
N GLU A 89 -3.00 -3.51 -4.45
CA GLU A 89 -2.96 -4.66 -3.54
C GLU A 89 -3.70 -5.89 -4.05
N LEU A 90 -4.80 -5.67 -4.77
CA LEU A 90 -5.48 -6.76 -5.47
C LEU A 90 -4.56 -7.37 -6.54
N GLY A 91 -3.77 -6.54 -7.23
CA GLY A 91 -2.79 -6.95 -8.23
C GLY A 91 -1.68 -7.80 -7.64
N ARG A 92 -1.14 -7.35 -6.50
CA ARG A 92 -0.13 -8.10 -5.73
C ARG A 92 -0.67 -9.44 -5.24
N THR A 93 -1.89 -9.45 -4.73
CA THR A 93 -2.57 -10.69 -4.30
C THR A 93 -2.74 -11.66 -5.45
N LEU A 94 -3.12 -11.16 -6.63
CA LEU A 94 -3.26 -11.97 -7.84
C LEU A 94 -1.89 -12.52 -8.30
N ALA A 95 -0.82 -11.72 -8.24
CA ALA A 95 0.53 -12.14 -8.61
C ALA A 95 1.04 -13.29 -7.73
N ARG A 96 0.74 -13.28 -6.42
CA ARG A 96 1.12 -14.35 -5.49
C ARG A 96 0.59 -15.73 -5.87
N LEU A 97 -0.48 -15.84 -6.67
CA LEU A 97 -0.97 -17.12 -7.19
C LEU A 97 0.00 -17.77 -8.20
N TYR A 98 0.84 -16.94 -8.83
CA TYR A 98 1.80 -17.34 -9.86
C TYR A 98 3.23 -17.38 -9.34
N LEU A 99 3.49 -16.75 -8.19
CA LEU A 99 4.72 -16.92 -7.46
C LEU A 99 4.77 -18.34 -6.86
N GLY A 100 5.95 -18.93 -6.91
CA GLY A 100 6.23 -20.25 -6.37
C GLY A 100 7.56 -20.26 -5.65
N ASP A 101 8.01 -21.45 -5.27
CA ASP A 101 9.25 -21.57 -4.51
C ASP A 101 10.47 -21.38 -5.43
N GLY A 102 11.17 -20.25 -5.26
CA GLY A 102 12.48 -19.99 -5.84
C GLY A 102 12.51 -18.96 -6.98
N LEU A 103 13.71 -18.46 -7.26
CA LEU A 103 13.97 -17.35 -8.18
C LEU A 103 13.44 -17.58 -9.60
N GLU A 104 13.43 -18.83 -10.09
CA GLU A 104 12.93 -19.17 -11.42
C GLU A 104 11.43 -18.87 -11.57
N TRP A 105 10.63 -19.05 -10.51
CA TRP A 105 9.21 -18.71 -10.51
C TRP A 105 9.01 -17.20 -10.57
N SER A 106 9.73 -16.43 -9.75
CA SER A 106 9.65 -14.97 -9.74
C SER A 106 10.08 -14.37 -11.08
N LEU A 107 11.15 -14.89 -11.70
CA LEU A 107 11.59 -14.47 -13.03
C LEU A 107 10.54 -14.77 -14.12
N ASN A 108 9.93 -15.94 -14.06
CA ASN A 108 8.92 -16.37 -15.03
C ASN A 108 7.63 -15.55 -14.91
N ALA A 109 7.17 -15.29 -13.68
CA ALA A 109 6.03 -14.41 -13.40
C ALA A 109 6.31 -12.97 -13.82
N ARG A 110 7.50 -12.44 -13.50
CA ARG A 110 7.97 -11.13 -13.95
C ARG A 110 7.90 -11.01 -15.47
N ASN A 111 8.48 -11.97 -16.21
CA ASN A 111 8.47 -11.94 -17.68
C ASN A 111 7.05 -12.00 -18.24
N ALA A 112 6.18 -12.84 -17.67
CA ALA A 112 4.78 -12.91 -18.06
C ALA A 112 4.06 -11.56 -17.87
N LEU A 113 4.28 -10.91 -16.72
CA LEU A 113 3.69 -9.60 -16.41
C LEU A 113 4.28 -8.47 -17.26
N THR A 114 5.55 -8.55 -17.65
CA THR A 114 6.16 -7.64 -18.64
C THR A 114 5.44 -7.75 -20.00
N GLU A 115 5.13 -8.96 -20.47
CA GLU A 115 4.34 -9.13 -21.71
C GLU A 115 2.90 -8.62 -21.58
N VAL A 116 2.26 -8.85 -20.43
CA VAL A 116 0.95 -8.27 -20.13
C VAL A 116 1.00 -6.74 -20.22
N GLY A 117 2.05 -6.12 -19.67
CA GLY A 117 2.29 -4.68 -19.76
C GLY A 117 2.37 -4.19 -21.21
N ARG A 118 3.10 -4.91 -22.08
CA ARG A 118 3.13 -4.60 -23.53
C ARG A 118 1.75 -4.70 -24.17
N GLY A 119 0.96 -5.70 -23.80
CA GLY A 119 -0.42 -5.88 -24.27
C GLY A 119 -1.33 -4.71 -23.86
N ILE A 120 -1.27 -4.29 -22.59
CA ILE A 120 -2.02 -3.13 -22.06
C ILE A 120 -1.62 -1.86 -22.81
N ARG A 121 -0.32 -1.61 -22.95
CA ARG A 121 0.23 -0.47 -23.69
C ARG A 121 -0.27 -0.44 -25.14
N HIS A 122 -0.23 -1.59 -25.82
CA HIS A 122 -0.72 -1.69 -27.19
C HIS A 122 -2.23 -1.42 -27.31
N LEU A 123 -3.03 -1.96 -26.38
CA LEU A 123 -4.47 -1.72 -26.32
C LEU A 123 -4.81 -0.24 -26.11
N ALA A 124 -4.01 0.46 -25.31
CA ALA A 124 -4.13 1.89 -25.06
C ALA A 124 -3.63 2.77 -26.23
N GLY A 125 -3.11 2.17 -27.30
CA GLY A 125 -2.58 2.88 -28.47
C GLY A 125 -1.15 3.40 -28.32
N ALA A 126 -0.42 2.97 -27.28
CA ALA A 126 0.93 3.43 -26.96
C ALA A 126 1.04 4.96 -26.82
N ASP A 127 0.07 5.55 -26.12
CA ASP A 127 0.02 6.98 -25.80
C ASP A 127 0.90 7.33 -24.60
N ASP A 128 1.48 8.52 -24.61
CA ASP A 128 2.38 9.02 -23.56
C ASP A 128 1.65 9.09 -22.21
N ALA A 129 0.35 9.41 -22.20
CA ALA A 129 -0.42 9.42 -20.96
C ALA A 129 -0.57 8.01 -20.36
N CYS A 130 -0.69 6.97 -21.18
CA CYS A 130 -0.73 5.59 -20.72
C CYS A 130 0.63 5.17 -20.15
N ASP A 131 1.71 5.49 -20.85
CA ASP A 131 3.07 5.20 -20.40
C ASP A 131 3.36 5.88 -19.06
N ALA A 132 2.96 7.13 -18.87
CA ALA A 132 3.09 7.83 -17.60
C ALA A 132 2.30 7.15 -16.46
N LEU A 133 1.04 6.74 -16.72
CA LEU A 133 0.21 6.07 -15.73
C LEU A 133 0.77 4.71 -15.34
N MET A 134 1.29 3.94 -16.30
CA MET A 134 1.93 2.65 -16.05
C MET A 134 3.19 2.81 -15.21
N ALA A 135 4.03 3.80 -15.55
CA ALA A 135 5.26 4.06 -14.82
C ALA A 135 4.98 4.53 -13.39
N GLU A 136 4.06 5.48 -13.21
CA GLU A 136 3.68 5.97 -11.89
C GLU A 136 3.08 4.85 -11.04
N SER A 137 2.14 4.08 -11.59
CA SER A 137 1.50 2.98 -10.86
C SER A 137 2.50 1.96 -10.32
N LEU A 138 3.46 1.52 -11.14
CA LEU A 138 4.50 0.58 -10.71
C LEU A 138 5.41 1.17 -9.63
N ARG A 139 5.84 2.43 -9.81
CA ARG A 139 6.70 3.12 -8.84
C ARG A 139 5.99 3.35 -7.51
N THR A 140 4.75 3.84 -7.54
CA THR A 140 3.95 4.03 -6.32
C THR A 140 3.81 2.71 -5.57
N ALA A 141 3.50 1.61 -6.27
CA ALA A 141 3.34 0.29 -5.66
C ALA A 141 4.61 -0.18 -4.91
N ILE A 142 5.79 -0.02 -5.54
CA ILE A 142 7.08 -0.34 -4.90
C ILE A 142 7.35 0.58 -3.71
N ARG A 143 7.15 1.89 -3.89
CA ARG A 143 7.42 2.89 -2.84
C ARG A 143 6.51 2.72 -1.63
N TYR A 144 5.26 2.28 -1.79
CA TYR A 144 4.40 1.95 -0.66
C TYR A 144 4.97 0.81 0.19
N GLU A 145 5.54 -0.20 -0.44
CA GLU A 145 6.12 -1.33 0.27
C GLU A 145 7.43 -1.00 0.96
N LEU A 146 8.34 -0.34 0.24
CA LEU A 146 9.60 0.12 0.80
C LEU A 146 9.38 1.16 1.90
N GLY A 147 8.43 2.06 1.71
CA GLY A 147 8.07 3.09 2.69
C GLY A 147 7.49 2.50 3.96
N ALA A 148 6.50 1.61 3.84
CA ALA A 148 5.91 0.96 5.00
C ALA A 148 6.94 0.13 5.77
N HIS A 149 7.79 -0.63 5.07
CA HIS A 149 8.88 -1.39 5.69
C HIS A 149 9.90 -0.49 6.38
N GLY A 150 10.44 0.50 5.68
CA GLY A 150 11.47 1.40 6.21
C GLY A 150 10.97 2.23 7.40
N ILE A 151 9.70 2.66 7.41
CA ILE A 151 9.11 3.34 8.57
C ILE A 151 9.05 2.41 9.78
N CYS A 152 8.60 1.16 9.59
CA CYS A 152 8.53 0.17 10.67
C CYS A 152 9.93 -0.15 11.23
N ASP A 153 10.92 -0.38 10.36
CA ASP A 153 12.29 -0.67 10.77
C ASP A 153 12.88 0.48 11.58
N ARG A 154 12.77 1.72 11.08
CA ARG A 154 13.24 2.89 11.81
C ARG A 154 12.50 3.07 13.13
N ALA A 155 11.18 2.80 13.18
CA ALA A 155 10.43 2.84 14.42
C ALA A 155 10.95 1.81 15.44
N ILE A 156 11.24 0.58 15.01
CA ILE A 156 11.82 -0.47 15.85
C ILE A 156 13.21 -0.05 16.35
N ASP A 157 14.10 0.35 15.45
CA ASP A 157 15.49 0.65 15.79
C ASP A 157 15.61 1.90 16.67
N VAL A 158 14.93 2.98 16.28
CA VAL A 158 15.09 4.29 16.95
C VAL A 158 14.18 4.41 18.14
N LYS A 159 12.90 4.03 18.03
CA LYS A 159 11.91 4.25 19.10
C LYS A 159 11.93 3.12 20.11
N ILE A 160 11.83 1.87 19.66
CA ILE A 160 11.77 0.72 20.59
C ILE A 160 13.16 0.47 21.18
N ALA A 161 14.16 0.16 20.34
CA ALA A 161 15.50 -0.17 20.83
C ALA A 161 16.23 1.06 21.40
N GLY A 162 16.15 2.22 20.72
CA GLY A 162 16.85 3.44 21.13
C GLY A 162 16.17 4.24 22.26
N GLN A 163 14.84 4.37 22.24
CA GLN A 163 14.09 5.24 23.15
C GLN A 163 13.16 4.49 24.11
N ARG A 164 13.17 3.15 24.10
CA ARG A 164 12.38 2.27 24.97
C ARG A 164 10.87 2.46 24.85
N TRP A 165 10.41 2.83 23.65
CA TRP A 165 8.98 2.78 23.34
C TRP A 165 8.50 1.33 23.33
N THR A 166 7.23 1.13 23.66
CA THR A 166 6.56 -0.15 23.45
C THR A 166 6.07 -0.26 22.00
N ILE A 167 5.77 -1.48 21.55
CA ILE A 167 5.13 -1.69 20.25
C ILE A 167 3.76 -0.96 20.20
N ALA A 168 3.03 -0.93 21.33
CA ALA A 168 1.78 -0.18 21.46
C ALA A 168 1.98 1.33 21.22
N ASP A 169 3.07 1.93 21.71
CA ASP A 169 3.40 3.34 21.44
C ASP A 169 3.64 3.58 19.95
N CYS A 170 4.32 2.65 19.26
CA CYS A 170 4.52 2.72 17.82
C CYS A 170 3.22 2.58 17.03
N ILE A 171 2.33 1.66 17.41
CA ILE A 171 0.99 1.51 16.82
C ILE A 171 0.20 2.82 16.98
N LEU A 172 0.12 3.34 18.20
CA LEU A 172 -0.57 4.59 18.51
C LEU A 172 -0.01 5.77 17.70
N ALA A 173 1.32 5.92 17.70
CA ALA A 173 2.00 7.03 17.05
C ALA A 173 1.80 7.03 15.54
N LEU A 174 2.02 5.89 14.87
CA LEU A 174 1.88 5.77 13.41
C LEU A 174 0.42 5.92 12.97
N SER A 175 -0.52 5.30 13.69
CA SER A 175 -1.95 5.41 13.38
C SER A 175 -2.46 6.84 13.56
N ALA A 176 -2.07 7.49 14.66
CA ALA A 176 -2.40 8.89 14.93
C ALA A 176 -1.73 9.84 13.92
N LEU A 177 -0.48 9.56 13.54
CA LEU A 177 0.23 10.34 12.53
C LEU A 177 -0.47 10.24 11.18
N ALA A 178 -0.85 9.05 10.72
CA ALA A 178 -1.61 8.87 9.49
C ALA A 178 -2.92 9.67 9.49
N GLY A 179 -3.71 9.55 10.58
CA GLY A 179 -4.97 10.28 10.73
C GLY A 179 -4.79 11.81 10.77
N SER A 180 -3.80 12.30 11.53
CA SER A 180 -3.49 13.73 11.58
C SER A 180 -2.98 14.27 10.25
N HIS A 181 -2.15 13.49 9.53
CA HIS A 181 -1.62 13.86 8.23
C HIS A 181 -2.73 14.02 7.19
N GLN A 182 -3.65 13.06 7.12
CA GLN A 182 -4.81 13.11 6.23
C GLN A 182 -5.74 14.29 6.58
N ALA A 183 -6.02 14.52 7.87
CA ALA A 183 -6.88 15.62 8.29
C ALA A 183 -6.27 17.00 7.95
N ARG A 184 -4.95 17.17 8.12
CA ARG A 184 -4.26 18.40 7.70
C ARG A 184 -4.35 18.62 6.20
N LEU A 185 -4.18 17.57 5.40
CA LEU A 185 -4.35 17.64 3.94
C LEU A 185 -5.76 18.14 3.56
N MET A 186 -6.79 17.62 4.22
CA MET A 186 -8.18 18.03 3.97
C MET A 186 -8.46 19.46 4.42
N SER A 187 -7.95 19.85 5.59
CA SER A 187 -8.04 21.22 6.10
C SER A 187 -7.36 22.21 5.15
N ASP A 188 -6.13 21.91 4.70
CA ASP A 188 -5.37 22.75 3.75
C ASP A 188 -6.12 22.89 2.41
N ALA A 189 -6.83 21.85 1.99
CA ALA A 189 -7.69 21.87 0.79
C ALA A 189 -9.06 22.54 1.02
N GLY A 190 -9.38 23.01 2.23
CA GLY A 190 -10.66 23.62 2.58
C GLY A 190 -11.85 22.64 2.59
N ILE A 191 -11.59 21.34 2.69
CA ILE A 191 -12.62 20.30 2.70
C ILE A 191 -13.14 20.14 4.13
N ALA A 192 -14.33 20.68 4.40
CA ALA A 192 -14.98 20.60 5.71
C ALA A 192 -16.30 19.80 5.70
N ASN A 193 -16.72 19.26 4.55
CA ASN A 193 -17.99 18.55 4.47
C ASN A 193 -17.85 17.15 5.11
N HIS A 194 -18.85 16.79 5.92
CA HIS A 194 -18.82 15.58 6.73
C HIS A 194 -18.63 14.30 5.90
N ALA A 195 -19.32 14.17 4.76
CA ALA A 195 -19.26 12.98 3.93
C ALA A 195 -17.86 12.74 3.34
N SER A 196 -17.16 13.79 2.89
CA SER A 196 -15.78 13.66 2.42
C SER A 196 -14.81 13.32 3.55
N LEU A 197 -14.99 13.94 4.73
CA LEU A 197 -14.16 13.68 5.91
C LEU A 197 -14.29 12.23 6.39
N GLU A 198 -15.53 11.74 6.49
CA GLU A 198 -15.84 10.36 6.86
C GLU A 198 -15.25 9.38 5.85
N LYS A 199 -15.49 9.60 4.54
CA LYS A 199 -14.92 8.76 3.49
C LYS A 199 -13.39 8.71 3.55
N ALA A 200 -12.72 9.84 3.76
CA ALA A 200 -11.26 9.88 3.82
C ALA A 200 -10.69 9.12 5.02
N LEU A 201 -11.37 9.20 6.17
CA LEU A 201 -11.01 8.45 7.36
C LEU A 201 -11.26 6.95 7.17
N ASP A 202 -12.40 6.57 6.60
CA ASP A 202 -12.74 5.17 6.30
C ASP A 202 -11.75 4.55 5.31
N ASP A 203 -11.38 5.29 4.26
CA ASP A 203 -10.38 4.86 3.28
C ASP A 203 -9.02 4.59 3.96
N LEU A 204 -8.61 5.45 4.89
CA LEU A 204 -7.35 5.31 5.62
C LEU A 204 -7.37 4.14 6.61
N MET A 205 -8.47 3.99 7.35
CA MET A 205 -8.69 2.86 8.26
C MET A 205 -8.68 1.54 7.49
N ARG A 206 -9.32 1.50 6.32
CA ARG A 206 -9.36 0.33 5.45
C ARG A 206 -7.95 -0.07 4.98
N VAL A 207 -7.16 0.87 4.48
CA VAL A 207 -5.76 0.60 4.07
C VAL A 207 -4.94 0.00 5.22
N MET A 208 -5.00 0.60 6.41
CA MET A 208 -4.28 0.09 7.58
C MET A 208 -4.72 -1.33 7.95
N MET A 209 -6.04 -1.58 7.92
CA MET A 209 -6.61 -2.87 8.29
C MET A 209 -6.30 -3.97 7.27
N GLU A 210 -6.44 -3.67 5.97
CA GLU A 210 -6.07 -4.59 4.88
C GLU A 210 -4.59 -4.95 4.96
N GLU A 211 -3.71 -3.98 5.24
CA GLU A 211 -2.29 -4.21 5.43
C GLU A 211 -2.00 -5.10 6.66
N ALA A 212 -2.67 -4.87 7.79
CA ALA A 212 -2.52 -5.72 8.97
C ALA A 212 -2.95 -7.18 8.70
N ILE A 213 -4.10 -7.36 8.03
CA ILE A 213 -4.62 -8.69 7.67
C ILE A 213 -3.66 -9.40 6.71
N ARG A 214 -3.12 -8.67 5.73
CA ARG A 214 -2.14 -9.19 4.77
C ARG A 214 -0.90 -9.77 5.45
N HIS A 215 -0.51 -9.22 6.60
CA HIS A 215 0.63 -9.69 7.40
C HIS A 215 0.23 -10.66 8.53
N GLY A 216 -0.94 -11.29 8.44
CA GLY A 216 -1.31 -12.44 9.26
C GLY A 216 -2.17 -12.13 10.49
N VAL A 217 -2.71 -10.91 10.62
CA VAL A 217 -3.67 -10.62 11.69
C VAL A 217 -5.04 -11.21 11.31
N PRO A 218 -5.69 -12.04 12.17
CA PRO A 218 -6.94 -12.74 11.85
C PRO A 218 -8.11 -11.82 11.43
N GLU A 219 -8.87 -12.14 10.38
CA GLU A 219 -9.97 -11.28 9.86
C GLU A 219 -11.23 -11.26 10.76
N ASP A 220 -11.30 -12.10 11.79
CA ASP A 220 -12.46 -12.35 12.66
C ASP A 220 -13.02 -11.12 13.42
N VAL A 221 -12.27 -10.02 13.50
CA VAL A 221 -12.73 -8.74 14.06
C VAL A 221 -13.03 -7.75 12.94
N GLY A 222 -14.31 -7.52 12.66
CA GLY A 222 -14.73 -6.46 11.73
C GLY A 222 -14.26 -5.06 12.19
N LEU A 223 -14.10 -4.11 11.27
CA LEU A 223 -13.60 -2.73 11.49
C LEU A 223 -14.24 -1.99 12.68
N LEU A 224 -15.44 -2.37 13.09
CA LEU A 224 -16.22 -1.74 14.17
C LEU A 224 -16.54 -2.69 15.34
N HIS A 225 -16.09 -3.95 15.30
CA HIS A 225 -16.34 -4.90 16.38
C HIS A 225 -15.33 -4.68 17.51
N GLY A 226 -15.84 -4.40 18.71
CA GLY A 226 -15.01 -4.31 19.90
C GLY A 226 -14.30 -2.98 20.05
N ILE A 227 -15.04 -1.87 20.12
CA ILE A 227 -14.54 -0.64 20.75
C ILE A 227 -14.98 -0.57 22.24
N PRO A 228 -14.58 -1.48 23.18
CA PRO A 228 -14.68 -1.17 24.61
C PRO A 228 -13.73 -0.03 25.03
N ALA A 229 -12.77 0.36 24.18
CA ALA A 229 -11.88 1.50 24.44
C ALA A 229 -12.61 2.87 24.43
N ASN A 230 -13.90 2.91 24.04
CA ASN A 230 -14.72 4.13 23.94
C ASN A 230 -15.25 4.65 25.30
N ASP A 231 -15.07 3.91 26.39
CA ASP A 231 -15.54 4.37 27.72
C ASP A 231 -14.60 5.42 28.36
N THR A 232 -13.47 5.71 27.71
CA THR A 232 -12.51 6.75 28.12
C THR A 232 -12.44 7.84 27.07
N ALA A 233 -12.41 9.11 27.51
CA ALA A 233 -12.18 10.24 26.63
C ALA A 233 -10.89 10.01 25.83
N MET A 234 -11.00 10.06 24.51
CA MET A 234 -9.91 9.80 23.57
C MET A 234 -8.80 10.85 23.76
N SER A 235 -7.79 10.52 24.56
CA SER A 235 -6.63 11.39 24.77
C SER A 235 -5.58 11.08 23.70
N ILE A 236 -5.53 11.91 22.67
CA ILE A 236 -4.50 11.80 21.62
C ILE A 236 -3.18 12.27 22.22
N ASN A 237 -2.18 11.39 22.26
CA ASN A 237 -0.86 11.78 22.70
C ASN A 237 -0.11 12.50 21.57
N GLY A 238 -0.27 13.82 21.51
CA GLY A 238 0.40 14.64 20.50
C GLY A 238 1.94 14.60 20.56
N GLU A 239 2.54 14.18 21.69
CA GLU A 239 3.99 13.98 21.80
C GLU A 239 4.45 12.77 20.98
N LEU A 240 3.68 11.67 21.00
CA LEU A 240 3.98 10.50 20.17
C LEU A 240 3.97 10.85 18.69
N ILE A 241 2.97 11.61 18.23
CA ILE A 241 2.88 12.07 16.84
C ILE A 241 4.12 12.90 16.47
N ARG A 242 4.41 13.97 17.23
CA ARG A 242 5.55 14.87 16.96
C ARG A 242 6.90 14.15 16.99
N SER A 243 7.02 13.11 17.80
CA SER A 243 8.25 12.32 17.91
C SER A 243 8.41 11.33 16.75
N MET A 244 7.32 10.75 16.25
CA MET A 244 7.33 9.79 15.13
C MET A 244 7.42 10.48 13.76
N GLU A 245 6.79 11.63 13.59
CA GLU A 245 6.69 12.36 12.32
C GLU A 245 8.02 12.57 11.58
N PRO A 246 9.08 13.16 12.18
CA PRO A 246 10.32 13.38 11.44
C PRO A 246 10.97 12.08 10.97
N LEU A 247 10.85 11.00 11.75
CA LEU A 247 11.38 9.69 11.39
C LEU A 247 10.64 9.12 10.17
N ALA A 248 9.32 9.18 10.17
CA ALA A 248 8.53 8.65 9.06
C ALA A 248 8.69 9.49 7.79
N LEU A 249 8.69 10.83 7.92
CA LEU A 249 8.84 11.72 6.76
C LEU A 249 10.23 11.62 6.12
N THR A 250 11.30 11.43 6.90
CA THR A 250 12.63 11.20 6.32
C THR A 250 12.68 9.95 5.45
N VAL A 251 12.05 8.83 5.87
CA VAL A 251 11.98 7.61 5.03
C VAL A 251 11.22 7.88 3.73
N LEU A 252 10.11 8.61 3.80
CA LEU A 252 9.29 8.93 2.63
C LEU A 252 10.02 9.89 1.68
N GLU A 253 10.78 10.85 2.21
CA GLU A 253 11.64 11.75 1.44
C GLU A 253 12.77 10.99 0.74
N GLU A 254 13.45 10.06 1.43
CA GLU A 254 14.48 9.18 0.85
C GLU A 254 13.93 8.38 -0.36
N LEU A 255 12.66 7.96 -0.28
CA LEU A 255 11.95 7.23 -1.35
C LEU A 255 11.22 8.14 -2.36
N HIS A 256 11.43 9.46 -2.30
CA HIS A 256 10.81 10.45 -3.19
C HIS A 256 9.26 10.41 -3.17
N VAL A 257 8.67 9.98 -2.05
CA VAL A 257 7.22 10.04 -1.81
C VAL A 257 6.87 11.42 -1.27
N LEU A 258 6.74 12.40 -2.17
CA LEU A 258 6.53 13.81 -1.84
C LEU A 258 5.05 14.21 -1.81
N ASP A 259 4.18 13.48 -2.51
CA ASP A 259 2.74 13.74 -2.48
C ASP A 259 2.16 13.39 -1.11
N ARG A 260 1.49 14.36 -0.49
CA ARG A 260 0.96 14.21 0.86
C ARG A 260 -0.16 13.18 0.98
N THR A 261 -0.90 12.92 -0.11
CA THR A 261 -1.94 11.88 -0.13
C THR A 261 -1.28 10.52 -0.10
N THR A 262 -0.27 10.29 -0.94
CA THR A 262 0.54 9.08 -0.95
C THR A 262 1.27 8.87 0.39
N GLN A 263 1.80 9.93 0.99
CA GLN A 263 2.41 9.85 2.33
C GLN A 263 1.41 9.35 3.39
N ALA A 264 0.16 9.85 3.38
CA ALA A 264 -0.86 9.38 4.32
C ALA A 264 -1.17 7.88 4.17
N ILE A 265 -1.25 7.39 2.92
CA ILE A 265 -1.43 5.96 2.63
C ILE A 265 -0.23 5.13 3.11
N ALA A 266 1.00 5.57 2.83
CA ALA A 266 2.21 4.90 3.30
C ALA A 266 2.29 4.82 4.83
N LEU A 267 1.91 5.89 5.53
CA LEU A 267 1.82 5.94 6.99
C LEU A 267 0.76 4.96 7.52
N ALA A 268 -0.40 4.87 6.87
CA ALA A 268 -1.44 3.91 7.23
C ALA A 268 -0.98 2.46 7.02
N LYS A 269 -0.24 2.17 5.94
CA LYS A 269 0.38 0.86 5.73
C LYS A 269 1.41 0.55 6.82
N ALA A 270 2.29 1.49 7.14
CA ALA A 270 3.25 1.32 8.24
C ALA A 270 2.56 1.03 9.58
N ALA A 271 1.45 1.73 9.87
CA ALA A 271 0.63 1.46 11.05
C ALA A 271 0.05 0.03 11.02
N GLY A 272 -0.49 -0.41 9.88
CA GLY A 272 -1.03 -1.76 9.69
C GLY A 272 0.02 -2.86 9.89
N ARG A 273 1.23 -2.66 9.38
CA ARG A 273 2.37 -3.55 9.63
C ARG A 273 2.76 -3.59 11.10
N MET A 274 2.79 -2.45 11.78
CA MET A 274 3.11 -2.41 13.21
C MET A 274 2.03 -3.12 14.06
N VAL A 275 0.76 -3.05 13.64
CA VAL A 275 -0.31 -3.87 14.23
C VAL A 275 -0.03 -5.36 14.01
N ALA A 276 0.39 -5.76 12.80
CA ALA A 276 0.73 -7.14 12.51
C ALA A 276 1.94 -7.64 13.31
N VAL A 277 2.98 -6.82 13.48
CA VAL A 277 4.13 -7.15 14.34
C VAL A 277 3.69 -7.49 15.76
N ALA A 278 2.68 -6.80 16.30
CA ALA A 278 2.19 -7.06 17.64
C ALA A 278 1.22 -8.23 17.74
N ALA A 279 0.38 -8.43 16.71
CA ALA A 279 -0.86 -9.20 16.81
C ALA A 279 -0.97 -10.39 15.87
N ALA A 280 0.00 -10.60 14.98
CA ALA A 280 0.04 -11.78 14.12
C ALA A 280 0.76 -12.95 14.79
N GLY A 281 0.50 -14.16 14.30
CA GLY A 281 1.15 -15.40 14.75
C GLY A 281 0.42 -16.13 15.89
N GLU A 282 1.01 -17.23 16.35
CA GLU A 282 0.39 -18.13 17.35
C GLU A 282 0.47 -17.60 18.79
N SER A 283 1.42 -16.69 19.07
CA SER A 283 1.66 -16.12 20.39
C SER A 283 1.91 -14.60 20.27
N PRO A 284 0.86 -13.82 19.98
CA PRO A 284 0.99 -12.37 19.79
C PRO A 284 1.40 -11.65 21.08
N ASP A 285 2.15 -10.55 20.94
CA ASP A 285 2.49 -9.64 22.05
C ASP A 285 1.26 -8.85 22.53
N ILE A 286 0.35 -8.53 21.59
CA ILE A 286 -0.93 -7.88 21.84
C ILE A 286 -2.00 -8.62 21.04
N GLU A 287 -3.03 -9.11 21.72
CA GLU A 287 -4.19 -9.74 21.07
C GLU A 287 -4.77 -8.82 19.96
N HIS A 288 -5.11 -9.40 18.81
CA HIS A 288 -5.62 -8.64 17.65
C HIS A 288 -6.91 -7.88 17.96
N VAL A 289 -7.75 -8.44 18.84
CA VAL A 289 -8.96 -7.79 19.40
C VAL A 289 -8.67 -6.54 20.23
N VAL A 290 -7.40 -6.30 20.60
CA VAL A 290 -6.94 -5.10 21.32
C VAL A 290 -6.13 -4.19 20.40
N ALA A 291 -5.18 -4.73 19.65
CA ALA A 291 -4.27 -3.94 18.80
C ALA A 291 -5.02 -3.16 17.71
N ARG A 292 -6.05 -3.75 17.10
CA ARG A 292 -6.83 -3.10 16.04
C ARG A 292 -7.67 -1.92 16.56
N PRO A 293 -8.52 -2.08 17.60
CA PRO A 293 -9.21 -0.93 18.18
C PRO A 293 -8.26 0.15 18.67
N LEU A 294 -7.11 -0.20 19.25
CA LEU A 294 -6.09 0.76 19.68
C LEU A 294 -5.63 1.65 18.53
N ALA A 295 -5.27 1.03 17.39
CA ALA A 295 -4.84 1.74 16.19
C ALA A 295 -5.96 2.62 15.62
N LEU A 296 -7.17 2.08 15.49
CA LEU A 296 -8.32 2.80 14.94
C LEU A 296 -8.71 4.01 15.80
N CYS A 297 -8.78 3.84 17.13
CA CYS A 297 -9.05 4.94 18.06
C CYS A 297 -8.00 6.06 17.94
N ALA A 298 -6.72 5.71 17.84
CA ALA A 298 -5.65 6.70 17.67
C ALA A 298 -5.77 7.48 16.35
N MET A 299 -6.02 6.77 15.24
CA MET A 299 -6.23 7.37 13.93
C MET A 299 -7.46 8.29 13.90
N MET A 300 -8.61 7.80 14.35
CA MET A 300 -9.86 8.55 14.41
C MET A 300 -9.73 9.78 15.31
N GLY A 301 -9.06 9.65 16.45
CA GLY A 301 -8.83 10.76 17.35
C GLY A 301 -7.98 11.84 16.73
N ALA A 302 -6.80 11.47 16.24
CA ALA A 302 -5.87 12.42 15.66
C ALA A 302 -6.44 13.11 14.42
N PHE A 303 -7.26 12.40 13.64
CA PHE A 303 -8.02 12.99 12.53
C PHE A 303 -8.99 14.06 13.05
N ARG A 304 -9.89 13.70 13.98
CA ARG A 304 -10.92 14.61 14.54
C ARG A 304 -10.36 15.78 15.36
N ALA A 305 -9.12 15.72 15.82
CA ALA A 305 -8.51 16.84 16.54
C ALA A 305 -8.03 17.96 15.62
N VAL A 306 -7.93 17.71 14.31
CA VAL A 306 -7.46 18.68 13.31
C VAL A 306 -8.63 19.31 12.54
N VAL A 307 -9.68 18.55 12.23
CA VAL A 307 -10.86 18.98 11.46
C VAL A 307 -12.07 19.33 12.30
#